data_AF-A0A957JV90-F1
#
_entry.id   AF-A0A957JV90-F1
#
_cell.length_a   1.000
_cell.length_b   1.000
_cell.length_c   1.000
_cell.angle_alpha   90.00
_cell.angle_beta   90.00
_cell.angle_gamma   90.00
#
_symmetry.space_group_name_H-M   'P 1'
#
loop_
_entity.id
_entity.type
_entity.pdbx_description
1 polymer ?
#
loop_
_entity_poly.entity_id
_entity_poly.type
_entity_poly.pdbx_seq_one_letter_code
_entity_poly.pdbx_strand_id
1 'polypeptide(L)'
;MTSKSSFSAAEWAQLTSAPYWVYAAVATVDGRQAILTRRKESKAMDDALESKSSNAFVRAVLADVPEDTPKELNRAKFTDAINALNKIGDLLEDKADAADMDAYNDFLLGIGKAVANAAGEGAFGLGDKTSDDEKEALEAVTNALQASASDKAERAAAARAADAAAQAKVRAEAKARRDEAAQKAQAEREAREKQAELQAKMKAARERQAKERQLAEEAAHRREVAQQRIEETRKEQAAAAAKERHDEMMAERKAKADAAKQAADEAAAQAAAAEAEAAKWVGEHTVVSGDTLSGIALKFYGSAARDKWMAIYEANKEIIGANPSLIRVGQTFKIPKLD
;
A
#
# COMPACT_ATOMS: atom_id res chain seq x y z
N MET A 1 29.79 -52.97 -2.86
CA MET A 1 30.57 -54.22 -2.73
C MET A 1 30.47 -54.93 -4.05
N THR A 2 31.61 -55.32 -4.59
CA THR A 2 31.74 -56.00 -5.88
C THR A 2 31.25 -57.43 -5.76
N SER A 3 30.51 -57.93 -6.75
CA SER A 3 30.00 -59.30 -6.76
C SER A 3 30.09 -59.92 -8.15
N LYS A 4 29.96 -61.24 -8.25
CA LYS A 4 30.04 -61.99 -9.52
C LYS A 4 29.11 -61.44 -10.61
N SER A 5 27.92 -60.96 -10.24
CA SER A 5 26.95 -60.39 -11.19
C SER A 5 27.37 -59.06 -11.80
N SER A 6 28.40 -58.40 -11.25
CA SER A 6 29.00 -57.19 -11.82
C SER A 6 29.80 -57.47 -13.10
N PHE A 7 30.11 -58.74 -13.38
CA PHE A 7 30.91 -59.16 -14.52
C PHE A 7 30.10 -60.05 -15.47
N SER A 8 30.36 -59.92 -16.76
CA SER A 8 29.93 -60.92 -17.73
C SER A 8 30.66 -62.24 -17.50
N ALA A 9 30.14 -63.34 -18.07
CA ALA A 9 30.77 -64.66 -17.94
C ALA A 9 32.22 -64.68 -18.45
N ALA A 10 32.52 -63.94 -19.53
CA ALA A 10 33.86 -63.83 -20.09
C ALA A 10 34.81 -63.02 -19.20
N GLU A 11 34.33 -61.91 -18.64
CA GLU A 11 35.10 -61.06 -17.71
C GLU A 11 35.36 -61.79 -16.40
N TRP A 12 34.37 -62.53 -15.89
CA TRP A 12 34.55 -63.36 -14.70
C TRP A 12 35.60 -64.45 -14.91
N ALA A 13 35.61 -65.08 -16.09
CA ALA A 13 36.64 -66.06 -16.45
C ALA A 13 38.05 -65.43 -16.51
N GLN A 14 38.17 -64.16 -16.93
CA GLN A 14 39.44 -63.44 -16.88
C GLN A 14 39.92 -63.26 -15.44
N LEU A 15 39.03 -62.85 -14.53
CA LEU A 15 39.34 -62.75 -13.10
C LEU A 15 39.75 -64.10 -12.52
N THR A 16 38.98 -65.17 -12.72
CA THR A 16 39.34 -66.48 -12.16
C THR A 16 40.63 -67.07 -12.75
N SER A 17 41.05 -66.61 -13.94
CA SER A 17 42.34 -66.99 -14.56
C SER A 17 43.54 -66.16 -14.09
N ALA A 18 43.33 -64.98 -13.47
CA ALA A 18 44.39 -64.04 -13.09
C ALA A 18 45.49 -64.65 -12.21
N PRO A 19 45.19 -65.51 -11.21
CA PRO A 19 46.21 -66.18 -10.41
C PRO A 19 47.22 -66.95 -11.29
N TYR A 20 46.76 -67.63 -12.33
CA TYR A 20 47.63 -68.37 -13.22
C TYR A 20 48.46 -67.47 -14.14
N TRP A 21 47.94 -66.31 -14.53
CA TRP A 21 48.71 -65.32 -15.28
C TRP A 21 49.84 -64.73 -14.44
N VAL A 22 49.63 -64.52 -13.14
CA VAL A 22 50.72 -64.16 -12.21
C VAL A 22 51.76 -65.27 -12.12
N TYR A 23 51.32 -66.52 -11.96
CA TYR A 23 52.23 -67.67 -11.95
C TYR A 23 53.05 -67.74 -13.25
N ALA A 24 52.42 -67.58 -14.43
CA ALA A 24 53.10 -67.58 -15.71
C ALA A 24 54.08 -66.41 -15.85
N ALA A 25 53.75 -65.22 -15.32
CA ALA A 25 54.63 -64.06 -15.35
C ALA A 25 55.88 -64.25 -14.48
N VAL A 26 55.79 -64.99 -13.37
CA VAL A 26 56.92 -65.16 -12.43
C VAL A 26 57.72 -66.44 -12.73
N ALA A 27 57.04 -67.58 -12.91
CA ALA A 27 57.70 -68.89 -13.04
C ALA A 27 58.41 -69.12 -14.39
N THR A 28 58.14 -68.30 -15.41
CA THR A 28 58.72 -68.49 -16.76
C THR A 28 60.04 -67.73 -16.97
N VAL A 29 60.42 -66.84 -16.06
CA VAL A 29 61.51 -65.87 -16.30
C VAL A 29 62.90 -66.47 -16.04
N ASP A 30 63.07 -67.27 -14.99
CA ASP A 30 64.39 -67.82 -14.61
C ASP A 30 64.88 -68.95 -15.54
N GLY A 31 64.07 -69.42 -16.49
CA GLY A 31 64.44 -70.53 -17.40
C GLY A 31 64.79 -71.85 -16.68
N ARG A 32 64.64 -71.93 -15.35
CA ARG A 32 64.91 -73.10 -14.50
C ARG A 32 63.85 -74.16 -14.70
N GLN A 33 63.97 -74.89 -15.80
CA GLN A 33 63.08 -76.00 -16.13
C GLN A 33 63.36 -77.29 -15.34
N ALA A 34 64.03 -77.25 -14.19
CA ALA A 34 64.21 -78.43 -13.36
C ALA A 34 62.84 -78.91 -12.83
N ILE A 35 62.57 -80.22 -12.92
CA ILE A 35 61.28 -80.80 -12.50
C ILE A 35 60.98 -80.51 -11.02
N LEU A 36 62.02 -80.36 -10.18
CA LEU A 36 61.90 -80.13 -8.75
C LEU A 36 61.50 -78.69 -8.38
N THR A 37 61.98 -77.68 -9.10
CA THR A 37 61.61 -76.26 -8.86
C THR A 37 60.15 -76.03 -9.25
N ARG A 38 59.72 -76.57 -10.40
CA ARG A 38 58.31 -76.54 -10.83
C ARG A 38 57.33 -77.18 -9.84
N ARG A 39 57.72 -78.27 -9.16
CA ARG A 39 56.87 -78.88 -8.11
C ARG A 39 56.72 -77.98 -6.88
N LYS A 40 57.78 -77.26 -6.50
CA LYS A 40 57.75 -76.33 -5.36
C LYS A 40 56.96 -75.07 -5.67
N GLU A 41 57.17 -74.51 -6.85
CA GLU A 41 56.42 -73.35 -7.35
C GLU A 41 54.92 -73.66 -7.49
N SER A 42 54.57 -74.82 -8.08
CA SER A 42 53.16 -75.26 -8.16
C SER A 42 52.56 -75.45 -6.77
N LYS A 43 53.29 -76.07 -5.84
CA LYS A 43 52.79 -76.22 -4.47
C LYS A 43 52.61 -74.86 -3.78
N ALA A 44 53.52 -73.91 -3.97
CA ALA A 44 53.40 -72.57 -3.39
C ALA A 44 52.21 -71.79 -3.97
N MET A 45 51.91 -72.01 -5.26
CA MET A 45 50.70 -71.50 -5.90
C MET A 45 49.43 -72.10 -5.27
N ASP A 46 49.38 -73.42 -5.11
CA ASP A 46 48.25 -74.12 -4.50
C ASP A 46 48.03 -73.65 -3.05
N ASP A 47 49.10 -73.59 -2.26
CA ASP A 47 49.08 -73.11 -0.87
C ASP A 47 48.62 -71.62 -0.79
N ALA A 48 48.95 -70.79 -1.80
CA ALA A 48 48.51 -69.40 -1.88
C ALA A 48 47.02 -69.26 -2.30
N LEU A 49 46.53 -70.13 -3.19
CA LEU A 49 45.11 -70.19 -3.57
C LEU A 49 44.23 -70.67 -2.40
N GLU A 50 44.73 -71.57 -1.56
CA GLU A 50 44.05 -72.04 -0.35
C GLU A 50 44.08 -71.02 0.80
N SER A 51 44.84 -69.93 0.66
CA SER A 51 44.95 -68.91 1.69
C SER A 51 43.61 -68.20 1.94
N LYS A 52 43.22 -68.10 3.21
CA LYS A 52 41.95 -67.48 3.60
C LYS A 52 42.02 -65.97 3.44
N SER A 53 41.43 -65.44 2.37
CA SER A 53 41.19 -64.00 2.24
C SER A 53 40.01 -63.55 3.11
N SER A 54 40.16 -62.41 3.79
CA SER A 54 39.08 -61.77 4.57
C SER A 54 38.09 -61.01 3.69
N ASN A 55 38.46 -60.67 2.44
CA ASN A 55 37.60 -59.95 1.51
C ASN A 55 36.58 -60.89 0.83
N ALA A 56 35.31 -60.47 0.76
CA ALA A 56 34.23 -61.28 0.21
C ALA A 56 34.31 -61.49 -1.31
N PHE A 57 34.74 -60.46 -2.05
CA PHE A 57 34.94 -60.52 -3.50
C PHE A 57 36.09 -61.48 -3.86
N VAL A 58 37.24 -61.35 -3.18
CA VAL A 58 38.39 -62.25 -3.39
C VAL A 58 37.99 -63.71 -3.15
N ARG A 59 37.23 -64.00 -2.07
CA ARG A 59 36.72 -65.36 -1.82
C ARG A 59 35.78 -65.87 -2.91
N ALA A 60 34.93 -65.00 -3.45
CA ALA A 60 34.02 -65.37 -4.53
C ALA A 60 34.78 -65.72 -5.82
N VAL A 61 35.83 -64.94 -6.15
CA VAL A 61 36.71 -65.25 -7.29
C VAL A 61 37.44 -66.57 -7.05
N LEU A 62 38.02 -66.77 -5.86
CA LEU A 62 38.76 -67.98 -5.50
C LEU A 62 37.92 -69.26 -5.54
N ALA A 63 36.65 -69.18 -5.19
CA ALA A 63 35.74 -70.32 -5.24
C ALA A 63 35.48 -70.83 -6.68
N ASP A 64 35.71 -69.98 -7.69
CA ASP A 64 35.48 -70.29 -9.11
C ASP A 64 36.80 -70.40 -9.91
N VAL A 65 37.96 -70.41 -9.24
CA VAL A 65 39.26 -70.67 -9.89
C VAL A 65 39.26 -72.12 -10.39
N PRO A 66 39.52 -72.38 -11.68
CA PRO A 66 39.60 -73.75 -12.21
C PRO A 66 40.71 -74.55 -11.51
N GLU A 67 40.48 -75.82 -11.15
CA GLU A 67 41.54 -76.64 -10.52
C GLU A 67 42.73 -76.90 -11.47
N ASP A 68 42.44 -77.07 -12.76
CA ASP A 68 43.45 -77.28 -13.79
C ASP A 68 43.94 -75.96 -14.38
N THR A 69 45.26 -75.87 -14.60
CA THR A 69 45.84 -74.74 -15.33
C THR A 69 45.21 -74.62 -16.73
N PRO A 70 44.68 -73.45 -17.12
CA PRO A 70 44.08 -73.29 -18.44
C PRO A 70 45.10 -73.61 -19.55
N LYS A 71 44.67 -74.38 -20.57
CA LYS A 71 45.55 -74.86 -21.65
C LYS A 71 46.28 -73.73 -22.40
N GLU A 72 45.68 -72.54 -22.41
CA GLU A 72 46.21 -71.31 -23.01
C GLU A 72 47.52 -70.85 -22.35
N LEU A 73 47.74 -71.19 -21.07
CA LEU A 73 48.93 -70.80 -20.34
C LEU A 73 50.13 -71.73 -20.56
N ASN A 74 49.92 -72.94 -21.11
CA ASN A 74 51.01 -73.91 -21.33
C ASN A 74 52.10 -73.42 -22.30
N ARG A 75 51.82 -72.36 -23.07
CA ARG A 75 52.78 -71.70 -23.99
C ARG A 75 52.84 -70.19 -23.80
N ALA A 76 52.21 -69.65 -22.76
CA ALA A 76 52.18 -68.21 -22.52
C ALA A 76 53.59 -67.68 -22.27
N LYS A 77 53.94 -66.59 -22.94
CA LYS A 77 55.17 -65.85 -22.65
C LYS A 77 54.91 -64.83 -21.54
N PHE A 78 55.99 -64.36 -20.92
CA PHE A 78 55.94 -63.25 -19.97
C PHE A 78 55.11 -62.06 -20.48
N THR A 79 55.29 -61.67 -21.75
CA THR A 79 54.55 -60.58 -22.38
C THR A 79 53.04 -60.85 -22.51
N ASP A 80 52.65 -62.10 -22.80
CA ASP A 80 51.24 -62.49 -22.83
C ASP A 80 50.61 -62.40 -21.44
N ALA A 81 51.36 -62.80 -20.41
CA ALA A 81 50.93 -62.72 -19.02
C ALA A 81 50.76 -61.27 -18.54
N ILE A 82 51.73 -60.39 -18.82
CA ILE A 82 51.62 -58.97 -18.49
C ILE A 82 50.44 -58.31 -19.23
N ASN A 83 50.22 -58.64 -20.51
CA ASN A 83 49.07 -58.13 -21.26
C ASN A 83 47.72 -58.61 -20.69
N ALA A 84 47.64 -59.85 -20.22
CA ALA A 84 46.45 -60.36 -19.56
C ALA A 84 46.20 -59.65 -18.22
N LEU A 85 47.26 -59.45 -17.42
CA LEU A 85 47.19 -58.77 -16.13
C LEU A 85 46.80 -57.29 -16.27
N ASN A 86 47.28 -56.59 -17.30
CA ASN A 86 46.83 -55.23 -17.63
C ASN A 86 45.31 -55.19 -17.90
N LYS A 87 44.80 -56.10 -18.72
CA LYS A 87 43.36 -56.18 -19.01
C LYS A 87 42.53 -56.48 -17.76
N ILE A 88 43.06 -57.30 -16.85
CA ILE A 88 42.43 -57.59 -15.56
C ILE A 88 42.43 -56.34 -14.68
N GLY A 89 43.53 -55.59 -14.65
CA GLY A 89 43.62 -54.29 -13.97
C GLY A 89 42.58 -53.30 -14.49
N ASP A 90 42.49 -53.14 -15.81
CA ASP A 90 41.50 -52.27 -16.47
C ASP A 90 40.06 -52.70 -16.15
N LEU A 91 39.78 -54.01 -16.20
CA LEU A 91 38.47 -54.57 -15.90
C LEU A 91 38.04 -54.34 -14.45
N LEU A 92 38.95 -54.48 -13.51
CA LEU A 92 38.69 -54.21 -12.09
C LEU A 92 38.50 -52.72 -11.85
N GLU A 93 39.25 -51.84 -12.52
CA GLU A 93 39.06 -50.40 -12.41
C GLU A 93 37.70 -49.95 -12.95
N ASP A 94 37.20 -50.57 -14.02
CA ASP A 94 35.89 -50.25 -14.61
C ASP A 94 34.71 -50.73 -13.74
N LYS A 95 34.83 -51.90 -13.09
CA LYS A 95 33.67 -52.60 -12.52
C LYS A 95 33.73 -52.94 -11.04
N ALA A 96 34.92 -52.89 -10.41
CA ALA A 96 35.08 -53.21 -9.00
C ALA A 96 35.16 -51.95 -8.13
N ASP A 97 34.65 -52.06 -6.91
CA ASP A 97 34.88 -51.05 -5.88
C ASP A 97 36.37 -51.01 -5.51
N ALA A 98 36.88 -49.82 -5.17
CA ALA A 98 38.30 -49.61 -4.88
C ALA A 98 38.87 -50.59 -3.83
N ALA A 99 38.13 -50.84 -2.74
CA ALA A 99 38.57 -51.75 -1.69
C ALA A 99 38.64 -53.23 -2.11
N ASP A 100 37.79 -53.64 -3.06
CA ASP A 100 37.77 -55.02 -3.56
C ASP A 100 38.84 -55.23 -4.64
N MET A 101 39.04 -54.22 -5.50
CA MET A 101 40.15 -54.17 -6.45
C MET A 101 41.50 -54.21 -5.74
N ASP A 102 41.71 -53.37 -4.72
CA ASP A 102 42.97 -53.34 -3.96
C ASP A 102 43.23 -54.69 -3.27
N ALA A 103 42.21 -55.25 -2.61
CA ALA A 103 42.32 -56.55 -1.95
C ALA A 103 42.64 -57.69 -2.93
N TYR A 104 42.10 -57.63 -4.15
CA TYR A 104 42.36 -58.64 -5.17
C TYR A 104 43.75 -58.46 -5.82
N ASN A 105 44.17 -57.24 -6.09
CA ASN A 105 45.53 -56.93 -6.56
C ASN A 105 46.59 -57.35 -5.54
N ASP A 106 46.39 -57.05 -4.25
CA ASP A 106 47.29 -57.47 -3.18
C ASP A 106 47.37 -58.99 -3.07
N PHE A 107 46.24 -59.69 -3.25
CA PHE A 107 46.19 -61.14 -3.29
C PHE A 107 47.01 -61.71 -4.47
N LEU A 108 46.81 -61.17 -5.68
CA LEU A 108 47.58 -61.56 -6.87
C LEU A 108 49.08 -61.30 -6.69
N LEU A 109 49.46 -60.17 -6.11
CA LEU A 109 50.86 -59.89 -5.78
C LEU A 109 51.42 -60.83 -4.71
N GLY A 110 50.59 -61.23 -3.75
CA GLY A 110 50.91 -62.25 -2.76
C GLY A 110 51.26 -63.60 -3.39
N ILE A 111 50.48 -64.02 -4.40
CA ILE A 111 50.76 -65.22 -5.19
C ILE A 111 52.12 -65.12 -5.87
N GLY A 112 52.38 -64.02 -6.60
CA GLY A 112 53.66 -63.85 -7.31
C GLY A 112 54.84 -63.93 -6.36
N LYS A 113 54.74 -63.28 -5.20
CA LYS A 113 55.77 -63.34 -4.14
C LYS A 113 55.95 -64.75 -3.58
N ALA A 114 54.87 -65.50 -3.38
CA ALA A 114 54.95 -66.88 -2.87
C ALA A 114 55.66 -67.81 -3.86
N VAL A 115 55.34 -67.69 -5.15
CA VAL A 115 55.95 -68.46 -6.24
C VAL A 115 57.44 -68.14 -6.37
N ALA A 116 57.79 -66.85 -6.43
CA ALA A 116 59.18 -66.39 -6.52
C ALA A 116 60.02 -66.89 -5.33
N ASN A 117 59.49 -66.80 -4.10
CA ASN A 117 60.19 -67.28 -2.90
C ASN A 117 60.35 -68.81 -2.84
N ALA A 118 59.49 -69.57 -3.52
CA ALA A 118 59.54 -71.04 -3.53
C ALA A 118 60.60 -71.59 -4.51
N ALA A 119 60.90 -70.85 -5.58
CA ALA A 119 61.92 -71.18 -6.57
C ALA A 119 63.36 -70.88 -6.07
N GLY A 120 63.51 -69.91 -5.17
CA GLY A 120 64.80 -69.49 -4.64
C GLY A 120 65.41 -70.45 -3.63
N GLU A 121 66.25 -71.36 -4.12
CA GLU A 121 67.32 -71.96 -3.33
C GLU A 121 68.60 -71.18 -3.59
N GLY A 122 68.86 -70.13 -2.80
CA GLY A 122 70.20 -69.53 -2.77
C GLY A 122 71.24 -70.64 -2.58
N ALA A 123 72.38 -70.57 -3.26
CA ALA A 123 73.41 -71.61 -3.18
C ALA A 123 73.75 -71.90 -1.71
N PHE A 124 73.47 -73.12 -1.24
CA PHE A 124 73.66 -73.55 0.16
C PHE A 124 72.87 -72.75 1.22
N GLY A 125 71.77 -72.10 0.86
CA GLY A 125 70.95 -71.32 1.79
C GLY A 125 71.56 -69.96 2.18
N LEU A 126 72.62 -69.52 1.50
CA LEU A 126 73.13 -68.16 1.59
C LEU A 126 72.78 -67.39 0.30
N GLY A 127 71.95 -66.35 0.43
CA GLY A 127 71.55 -65.46 -0.67
C GLY A 127 70.08 -65.06 -0.62
N ASP A 128 69.71 -64.07 -1.43
CA ASP A 128 68.31 -63.69 -1.61
C ASP A 128 67.51 -64.86 -2.20
N LYS A 129 66.31 -65.09 -1.65
CA LYS A 129 65.38 -66.16 -2.07
C LYS A 129 64.63 -65.83 -3.37
N THR A 130 64.98 -64.74 -4.03
CA THR A 130 64.33 -64.27 -5.25
C THR A 130 65.41 -63.75 -6.18
N SER A 131 65.44 -64.24 -7.42
CA SER A 131 66.40 -63.78 -8.43
C SER A 131 66.10 -62.34 -8.87
N ASP A 132 67.08 -61.68 -9.46
CA ASP A 132 66.88 -60.31 -9.97
C ASP A 132 65.83 -60.29 -11.11
N ASP A 133 65.80 -61.35 -11.93
CA ASP A 133 64.79 -61.56 -12.96
C ASP A 133 63.37 -61.74 -12.39
N GLU A 134 63.23 -62.47 -11.27
CA GLU A 134 61.95 -62.62 -10.57
C GLU A 134 61.50 -61.32 -9.89
N LYS A 135 62.44 -60.51 -9.37
CA LYS A 135 62.13 -59.18 -8.83
C LYS A 135 61.61 -58.26 -9.93
N GLU A 136 62.25 -58.26 -11.10
CA GLU A 136 61.81 -57.50 -12.28
C GLU A 136 60.43 -57.98 -12.77
N ALA A 137 60.20 -59.29 -12.77
CA ALA A 137 58.90 -59.87 -13.10
C ALA A 137 57.80 -59.41 -12.13
N LEU A 138 58.07 -59.41 -10.82
CA LEU A 138 57.14 -58.92 -9.80
C LEU A 138 56.87 -57.42 -9.92
N GLU A 139 57.88 -56.63 -10.28
CA GLU A 139 57.71 -55.20 -10.55
C GLU A 139 56.84 -54.97 -11.78
N ALA A 140 57.04 -55.73 -12.86
CA ALA A 140 56.18 -55.68 -14.05
C ALA A 140 54.73 -56.09 -13.75
N VAL A 141 54.52 -57.15 -12.95
CA VAL A 141 53.18 -57.56 -12.49
C VAL A 141 52.55 -56.47 -11.62
N THR A 142 53.34 -55.84 -10.74
CA THR A 142 52.89 -54.71 -9.91
C THR A 142 52.44 -53.55 -10.79
N ASN A 143 53.24 -53.14 -11.76
CA ASN A 143 52.90 -52.05 -12.67
C ASN A 143 51.68 -52.39 -13.55
N ALA A 144 51.52 -53.65 -13.95
CA ALA A 144 50.38 -54.09 -14.76
C ALA A 144 49.06 -54.11 -13.98
N LEU A 145 49.11 -54.46 -12.69
CA LEU A 145 47.94 -54.48 -11.80
C LEU A 145 47.67 -53.11 -11.15
N GLN A 146 48.70 -52.28 -11.02
CA GLN A 146 48.68 -50.97 -10.38
C GLN A 146 49.14 -49.90 -11.39
N ALA A 147 48.23 -49.41 -12.23
CA ALA A 147 48.45 -48.10 -12.86
C ALA A 147 48.70 -47.06 -11.73
N SER A 148 49.82 -46.32 -11.82
CA SER A 148 50.53 -45.74 -10.67
C SER A 148 49.61 -45.07 -9.63
N ALA A 149 49.80 -45.42 -8.35
CA ALA A 149 49.06 -44.83 -7.23
C ALA A 149 49.17 -43.28 -7.19
N SER A 150 50.23 -42.72 -7.79
CA SER A 150 50.43 -41.29 -7.99
C SER A 150 49.43 -40.70 -9.00
N ASP A 151 49.26 -41.32 -10.16
CA ASP A 151 48.32 -40.86 -11.19
C ASP A 151 46.86 -40.99 -10.72
N LYS A 152 46.59 -41.92 -9.80
CA LYS A 152 45.28 -42.12 -9.18
C LYS A 152 45.01 -41.12 -8.05
N ALA A 153 46.02 -40.78 -7.25
CA ALA A 153 45.94 -39.73 -6.24
C ALA A 153 45.74 -38.34 -6.86
N GLU A 154 46.40 -38.04 -7.98
CA GLU A 154 46.22 -36.79 -8.72
C GLU A 154 44.83 -36.69 -9.34
N ARG A 155 44.32 -37.76 -9.98
CA ARG A 155 42.94 -37.79 -10.51
C ARG A 155 41.88 -37.64 -9.41
N ALA A 156 42.08 -38.28 -8.25
CA ALA A 156 41.18 -38.13 -7.10
C ALA A 156 41.25 -36.73 -6.47
N ALA A 157 42.44 -36.11 -6.41
CA ALA A 157 42.60 -34.74 -5.95
C ALA A 157 41.95 -33.73 -6.92
N ALA A 158 42.12 -33.94 -8.23
CA ALA A 158 41.48 -33.14 -9.27
C ALA A 158 39.95 -33.26 -9.23
N ALA A 159 39.41 -34.47 -9.02
CA ALA A 159 37.97 -34.69 -8.87
C ALA A 159 37.42 -33.98 -7.62
N ARG A 160 38.09 -34.09 -6.46
CA ARG A 160 37.72 -33.37 -5.24
C ARG A 160 37.79 -31.86 -5.41
N ALA A 161 38.79 -31.35 -6.12
CA ALA A 161 38.93 -29.93 -6.43
C ALA A 161 37.82 -29.44 -7.37
N ALA A 162 37.44 -30.24 -8.38
CA ALA A 162 36.32 -29.95 -9.27
C ALA A 162 34.98 -29.94 -8.52
N ASP A 163 34.75 -30.91 -7.64
CA ASP A 163 33.55 -30.95 -6.78
C ASP A 163 33.52 -29.77 -5.81
N ALA A 164 34.65 -29.40 -5.21
CA ALA A 164 34.75 -28.23 -4.34
C ALA A 164 34.48 -26.93 -5.13
N ALA A 165 34.98 -26.81 -6.36
CA ALA A 165 34.71 -25.68 -7.24
C ALA A 165 33.23 -25.62 -7.67
N ALA A 166 32.62 -26.76 -7.99
CA ALA A 166 31.20 -26.86 -8.31
C ALA A 166 30.33 -26.46 -7.10
N GLN A 167 30.64 -26.96 -5.91
CA GLN A 167 29.96 -26.57 -4.68
C GLN A 167 30.18 -25.09 -4.34
N ALA A 168 31.37 -24.55 -4.57
CA ALA A 168 31.65 -23.13 -4.38
C ALA A 168 30.81 -22.26 -5.33
N LYS A 169 30.66 -22.67 -6.59
CA LYS A 169 29.79 -21.99 -7.57
C LYS A 169 28.32 -22.02 -7.14
N VAL A 170 27.81 -23.19 -6.71
CA VAL A 170 26.44 -23.31 -6.17
C VAL A 170 26.24 -22.43 -4.94
N ARG A 171 27.22 -22.38 -4.02
CA ARG A 171 27.17 -21.49 -2.84
C ARG A 171 27.21 -20.02 -3.23
N ALA A 172 28.00 -19.64 -4.23
CA ALA A 172 28.08 -18.27 -4.74
C ALA A 172 26.77 -17.85 -5.41
N GLU A 173 26.17 -18.70 -6.24
CA GLU A 173 24.86 -18.47 -6.85
C GLU A 173 23.75 -18.40 -5.80
N ALA A 174 23.78 -19.27 -4.79
CA ALA A 174 22.84 -19.22 -3.68
C ALA A 174 22.98 -17.94 -2.84
N LYS A 175 24.22 -17.46 -2.64
CA LYS A 175 24.49 -16.18 -1.98
C LYS A 175 23.98 -15.01 -2.83
N ALA A 176 24.26 -14.99 -4.13
CA ALA A 176 23.78 -13.95 -5.04
C ALA A 176 22.24 -13.87 -5.06
N ARG A 177 21.54 -15.02 -5.10
CA ARG A 177 20.07 -15.05 -4.99
C ARG A 177 19.55 -14.54 -3.65
N ARG A 178 20.25 -14.82 -2.54
CA ARG A 178 19.90 -14.28 -1.22
C ARG A 178 20.10 -12.77 -1.15
N ASP A 179 21.21 -12.27 -1.69
CA ASP A 179 21.52 -10.84 -1.72
C ASP A 179 20.50 -10.08 -2.60
N GLU A 180 20.15 -10.62 -3.76
CA GLU A 180 19.09 -10.08 -4.64
C GLU A 180 17.72 -10.09 -3.95
N ALA A 181 17.36 -11.19 -3.29
CA ALA A 181 16.12 -11.28 -2.53
C ALA A 181 16.08 -10.28 -1.36
N ALA A 182 17.21 -10.06 -0.68
CA ALA A 182 17.33 -9.07 0.39
C ALA A 182 17.18 -7.64 -0.15
N GLN A 183 17.81 -7.32 -1.28
CA GLN A 183 17.65 -6.01 -1.95
C GLN A 183 16.20 -5.78 -2.39
N LYS A 184 15.55 -6.78 -2.98
CA LYS A 184 14.14 -6.68 -3.37
C LYS A 184 13.23 -6.49 -2.16
N ALA A 185 13.46 -7.23 -1.07
CA ALA A 185 12.71 -7.06 0.16
C ALA A 185 12.89 -5.67 0.79
N GLN A 186 14.11 -5.10 0.72
CA GLN A 186 14.36 -3.73 1.15
C GLN A 186 13.62 -2.72 0.27
N ALA A 187 13.70 -2.85 -1.05
CA ALA A 187 13.00 -1.97 -1.99
C ALA A 187 11.47 -2.02 -1.79
N GLU A 188 10.90 -3.20 -1.54
CA GLU A 188 9.47 -3.36 -1.24
C GLU A 188 9.09 -2.70 0.10
N ARG A 189 9.95 -2.77 1.13
CA ARG A 189 9.73 -2.07 2.40
C ARG A 189 9.74 -0.56 2.21
N GLU A 190 10.74 -0.02 1.52
CA GLU A 190 10.83 1.41 1.21
C GLU A 190 9.63 1.88 0.38
N ALA A 191 9.17 1.07 -0.59
CA ALA A 191 7.97 1.38 -1.37
C ALA A 191 6.70 1.40 -0.50
N ARG A 192 6.54 0.44 0.42
CA ARG A 192 5.43 0.40 1.38
C ARG A 192 5.45 1.59 2.34
N GLU A 193 6.62 1.97 2.83
CA GLU A 193 6.78 3.14 3.69
C GLU A 193 6.39 4.43 2.95
N LYS A 194 6.87 4.62 1.72
CA LYS A 194 6.48 5.76 0.87
C LYS A 194 4.98 5.76 0.58
N GLN A 195 4.38 4.60 0.32
CA GLN A 195 2.94 4.49 0.09
C GLN A 195 2.14 4.81 1.36
N ALA A 196 2.57 4.32 2.53
CA ALA A 196 1.96 4.62 3.81
C ALA A 196 2.07 6.10 4.16
N GLU A 197 3.23 6.73 3.90
CA GLU A 197 3.42 8.17 4.09
C GLU A 197 2.51 8.99 3.17
N LEU A 198 2.39 8.60 1.90
CA LEU A 198 1.46 9.24 0.95
C LEU A 198 0.02 9.11 1.43
N GLN A 199 -0.41 7.92 1.85
CA GLN A 199 -1.75 7.69 2.38
C GLN A 199 -2.01 8.51 3.66
N ALA A 200 -1.03 8.60 4.56
CA ALA A 200 -1.12 9.42 5.75
C ALA A 200 -1.24 10.92 5.41
N LYS A 201 -0.45 11.42 4.45
CA LYS A 201 -0.55 12.79 3.95
C LYS A 201 -1.91 13.07 3.32
N MET A 202 -2.42 12.14 2.50
CA MET A 202 -3.75 12.28 1.90
C MET A 202 -4.86 12.28 2.94
N LYS A 203 -4.78 11.40 3.96
CA LYS A 203 -5.73 11.38 5.07
C LYS A 203 -5.68 12.67 5.87
N ALA A 204 -4.48 13.15 6.23
CA ALA A 204 -4.30 14.41 6.94
C ALA A 204 -4.83 15.61 6.12
N ALA A 205 -4.62 15.64 4.81
CA ALA A 205 -5.16 16.67 3.92
C ALA A 205 -6.70 16.64 3.88
N ARG A 206 -7.31 15.45 3.80
CA ARG A 206 -8.77 15.29 3.87
C ARG A 206 -9.33 15.74 5.21
N GLU A 207 -8.67 15.40 6.31
CA GLU A 207 -9.09 15.84 7.65
C GLU A 207 -8.98 17.35 7.82
N ARG A 208 -7.90 17.98 7.31
CA ARG A 208 -7.78 19.44 7.28
C ARG A 208 -8.90 20.08 6.47
N GLN A 209 -9.16 19.58 5.27
CA GLN A 209 -10.25 20.08 4.43
C GLN A 209 -11.62 19.90 5.09
N ALA A 210 -11.84 18.78 5.78
CA ALA A 210 -13.09 18.54 6.52
C ALA A 210 -13.24 19.52 7.70
N LYS A 211 -12.18 19.79 8.46
CA LYS A 211 -12.18 20.80 9.54
C LYS A 211 -12.42 22.21 9.00
N GLU A 212 -11.78 22.56 7.89
CA GLU A 212 -12.00 23.86 7.22
C GLU A 212 -13.45 24.01 6.75
N ARG A 213 -14.05 22.95 6.19
CA ARG A 213 -15.48 22.94 5.84
C ARG A 213 -16.38 23.10 7.06
N GLN A 214 -16.11 22.37 8.14
CA GLN A 214 -16.88 22.52 9.39
C GLN A 214 -16.79 23.94 9.96
N LEU A 215 -15.60 24.53 9.97
CA LEU A 215 -15.41 25.93 10.42
C LEU A 215 -16.12 26.92 9.50
N ALA A 216 -16.11 26.67 8.18
CA ALA A 216 -16.81 27.51 7.21
C ALA A 216 -18.34 27.40 7.35
N GLU A 217 -18.87 26.19 7.56
CA GLU A 217 -20.28 25.94 7.83
C GLU A 217 -20.72 26.59 9.15
N GLU A 218 -19.94 26.44 10.21
CA GLU A 218 -20.22 27.08 11.51
C GLU A 218 -20.15 28.61 11.40
N ALA A 219 -19.19 29.15 10.65
CA ALA A 219 -19.10 30.57 10.37
C ALA A 219 -20.28 31.07 9.52
N ALA A 220 -20.74 30.29 8.54
CA ALA A 220 -21.92 30.59 7.75
C ALA A 220 -23.18 30.62 8.61
N HIS A 221 -23.36 29.61 9.47
CA HIS A 221 -24.48 29.56 10.41
C HIS A 221 -24.45 30.73 11.39
N ARG A 222 -23.29 31.08 11.95
CA ARG A 222 -23.14 32.28 12.80
C ARG A 222 -23.54 33.56 12.08
N ARG A 223 -23.16 33.70 10.79
CA ARG A 223 -23.54 34.87 9.98
C ARG A 223 -25.04 34.91 9.74
N GLU A 224 -25.66 33.77 9.45
CA GLU A 224 -27.11 33.66 9.26
C GLU A 224 -27.87 34.06 10.54
N VAL A 225 -27.48 33.52 11.70
CA VAL A 225 -28.07 33.88 13.00
C VAL A 225 -27.88 35.37 13.30
N ALA A 226 -26.71 35.93 13.01
CA ALA A 226 -26.47 37.36 13.17
C ALA A 226 -27.36 38.21 12.24
N GLN A 227 -27.54 37.79 10.98
CA GLN A 227 -28.44 38.47 10.04
C GLN A 227 -29.90 38.41 10.50
N GLN A 228 -30.36 37.25 10.98
CA GLN A 228 -31.72 37.10 11.52
C GLN A 228 -31.94 38.04 12.71
N ARG A 229 -30.99 38.13 13.64
CA ARG A 229 -31.05 39.09 14.75
C ARG A 229 -31.09 40.54 14.27
N ILE A 230 -30.26 40.92 13.30
CA ILE A 230 -30.28 42.27 12.72
C ILE A 230 -31.64 42.55 12.08
N GLU A 231 -32.20 41.60 11.35
CA GLU A 231 -33.51 41.74 10.72
C GLU A 231 -34.64 41.83 11.75
N GLU A 232 -34.60 41.00 12.80
CA GLU A 232 -35.54 41.03 13.91
C GLU A 232 -35.49 42.39 14.62
N THR A 233 -34.31 42.87 15.02
CA THR A 233 -34.15 44.19 15.62
C THR A 233 -34.63 45.30 14.68
N ARG A 234 -34.38 45.18 13.36
CA ARG A 234 -34.89 46.15 12.38
C ARG A 234 -36.42 46.12 12.30
N LYS A 235 -37.06 44.94 12.36
CA LYS A 235 -38.52 44.80 12.40
C LYS A 235 -39.09 45.41 13.69
N GLU A 236 -38.47 45.16 14.84
CA GLU A 236 -38.86 45.77 16.11
C GLU A 236 -38.75 47.29 16.08
N GLN A 237 -37.63 47.82 15.60
CA GLN A 237 -37.43 49.27 15.44
C GLN A 237 -38.44 49.88 14.45
N ALA A 238 -38.72 49.21 13.34
CA ALA A 238 -39.73 49.67 12.38
C ALA A 238 -41.15 49.64 12.99
N ALA A 239 -41.49 48.61 13.77
CA ALA A 239 -42.77 48.53 14.47
C ALA A 239 -42.91 49.61 15.55
N ALA A 240 -41.84 49.87 16.32
CA ALA A 240 -41.80 50.96 17.29
C ALA A 240 -41.98 52.33 16.62
N ALA A 241 -41.24 52.60 15.55
CA ALA A 241 -41.36 53.84 14.78
C ALA A 241 -42.75 53.99 14.13
N ALA A 242 -43.35 52.89 13.65
CA ALA A 242 -44.71 52.93 13.10
C ALA A 242 -45.76 53.23 14.19
N LYS A 243 -45.57 52.68 15.40
CA LYS A 243 -46.41 52.99 16.56
C LYS A 243 -46.29 54.45 16.96
N GLU A 244 -45.07 54.98 17.06
CA GLU A 244 -44.83 56.41 17.34
C GLU A 244 -45.52 57.31 16.31
N ARG A 245 -45.36 57.03 15.01
CA ARG A 245 -46.04 57.77 13.94
C ARG A 245 -47.56 57.69 14.04
N HIS A 246 -48.10 56.53 14.40
CA HIS A 246 -49.54 56.38 14.60
C HIS A 246 -50.01 57.22 15.79
N ASP A 247 -49.30 57.18 16.91
CA ASP A 247 -49.64 57.94 18.11
C ASP A 247 -49.54 59.45 17.85
N GLU A 248 -48.51 59.90 17.14
CA GLU A 248 -48.37 61.29 16.65
C GLU A 248 -49.53 61.70 15.74
N MET A 249 -49.89 60.86 14.76
CA MET A 249 -51.02 61.13 13.86
C MET A 249 -52.35 61.22 14.64
N MET A 250 -52.54 60.37 15.64
CA MET A 250 -53.75 60.39 16.47
C MET A 250 -53.77 61.62 17.39
N ALA A 251 -52.62 62.02 17.94
CA ALA A 251 -52.48 63.25 18.69
C ALA A 251 -52.76 64.49 17.81
N GLU A 252 -52.25 64.52 16.59
CA GLU A 252 -52.50 65.61 15.63
C GLU A 252 -53.98 65.65 15.22
N ARG A 253 -54.60 64.49 14.95
CA ARG A 253 -56.04 64.40 14.67
C ARG A 253 -56.88 64.89 15.84
N LYS A 254 -56.53 64.51 17.07
CA LYS A 254 -57.21 64.98 18.27
C LYS A 254 -57.04 66.49 18.43
N ALA A 255 -55.82 67.02 18.28
CA ALA A 255 -55.58 68.46 18.34
C ALA A 255 -56.36 69.23 17.27
N LYS A 256 -56.43 68.71 16.04
CA LYS A 256 -57.27 69.28 14.97
C LYS A 256 -58.76 69.21 15.29
N ALA A 257 -59.23 68.12 15.87
CA ALA A 257 -60.63 67.98 16.29
C ALA A 257 -60.98 68.93 17.43
N ASP A 258 -60.10 69.07 18.43
CA ASP A 258 -60.25 69.99 19.55
C ASP A 258 -60.24 71.45 19.06
N ALA A 259 -59.33 71.81 18.14
CA ALA A 259 -59.29 73.13 17.50
C ALA A 259 -60.53 73.40 16.64
N ALA A 260 -61.01 72.42 15.87
CA ALA A 260 -62.23 72.55 15.08
C ALA A 260 -63.47 72.72 15.97
N LYS A 261 -63.51 72.04 17.12
CA LYS A 261 -64.58 72.22 18.11
C LYS A 261 -64.53 73.62 18.73
N GLN A 262 -63.35 74.10 19.13
CA GLN A 262 -63.19 75.47 19.63
C GLN A 262 -63.62 76.51 18.59
N ALA A 263 -63.20 76.35 17.33
CA ALA A 263 -63.63 77.23 16.24
C ALA A 263 -65.14 77.17 15.98
N ALA A 264 -65.77 76.00 16.12
CA ALA A 264 -67.22 75.84 16.01
C ALA A 264 -67.96 76.49 17.18
N ASP A 265 -67.46 76.35 18.41
CA ASP A 265 -68.01 76.97 19.61
C ASP A 265 -67.87 78.52 19.54
N GLU A 266 -66.74 79.02 19.05
CA GLU A 266 -66.52 80.45 18.79
C GLU A 266 -67.43 80.96 17.66
N ALA A 267 -67.57 80.22 16.56
CA ALA A 267 -68.48 80.57 15.48
C ALA A 267 -69.95 80.55 15.93
N ALA A 268 -70.34 79.60 16.79
CA ALA A 268 -71.66 79.56 17.40
C ALA A 268 -71.88 80.74 18.36
N ALA A 269 -70.87 81.13 19.15
CA ALA A 269 -70.95 82.31 20.00
C ALA A 269 -71.06 83.61 19.19
N GLN A 270 -70.34 83.72 18.07
CA GLN A 270 -70.45 84.85 17.14
C GLN A 270 -71.79 84.87 16.41
N ALA A 271 -72.31 83.71 16.01
CA ALA A 271 -73.64 83.58 15.41
C ALA A 271 -74.75 83.93 16.42
N ALA A 272 -74.65 83.48 17.67
CA ALA A 272 -75.57 83.85 18.74
C ALA A 272 -75.48 85.34 19.11
N ALA A 273 -74.28 85.94 19.07
CA ALA A 273 -74.10 87.37 19.25
C ALA A 273 -74.69 88.16 18.07
N ALA A 274 -74.52 87.69 16.84
CA ALA A 274 -75.11 88.28 15.63
C ALA A 274 -76.64 88.11 15.62
N GLU A 275 -77.18 87.00 16.10
CA GLU A 275 -78.62 86.76 16.25
C GLU A 275 -79.21 87.61 17.39
N ALA A 276 -78.50 87.78 18.50
CA ALA A 276 -78.87 88.70 19.57
C ALA A 276 -78.78 90.17 19.13
N GLU A 277 -77.87 90.52 18.22
CA GLU A 277 -77.80 91.85 17.60
C GLU A 277 -78.92 92.03 16.57
N ALA A 278 -79.20 91.03 15.74
CA ALA A 278 -80.31 91.03 14.80
C ALA A 278 -81.67 91.13 15.50
N ALA A 279 -81.84 90.48 16.66
CA ALA A 279 -83.05 90.53 17.47
C ALA A 279 -83.36 91.93 18.04
N LYS A 280 -82.40 92.86 18.03
CA LYS A 280 -82.61 94.28 18.38
C LYS A 280 -83.32 95.06 17.27
N TRP A 281 -83.50 94.47 16.09
CA TRP A 281 -84.09 95.10 14.92
C TRP A 281 -85.34 94.34 14.47
N VAL A 282 -86.42 95.05 14.18
CA VAL A 282 -87.67 94.49 13.62
C VAL A 282 -87.49 94.15 12.13
N GLY A 283 -86.55 94.81 11.47
CA GLY A 283 -86.18 94.58 10.08
C GLY A 283 -85.38 95.75 9.51
N GLU A 284 -85.03 95.64 8.23
CA GLU A 284 -84.43 96.74 7.47
C GLU A 284 -85.46 97.27 6.46
N HIS A 285 -85.54 98.59 6.32
CA HIS A 285 -86.39 99.24 5.32
C HIS A 285 -85.54 100.10 4.38
N THR A 286 -85.56 99.76 3.10
CA THR A 286 -84.99 100.60 2.06
C THR A 286 -85.96 101.69 1.69
N VAL A 287 -85.56 102.94 1.88
CA VAL A 287 -86.36 104.14 1.59
C VAL A 287 -86.68 104.20 0.10
N VAL A 288 -87.97 104.21 -0.25
CA VAL A 288 -88.42 104.43 -1.62
C VAL A 288 -88.91 105.87 -1.81
N SER A 289 -89.06 106.30 -3.06
CA SER A 289 -89.51 107.67 -3.36
C SER A 289 -90.87 107.96 -2.74
N GLY A 290 -90.95 109.00 -1.90
CA GLY A 290 -92.17 109.42 -1.20
C GLY A 290 -92.28 108.95 0.25
N ASP A 291 -91.36 108.11 0.73
CA ASP A 291 -91.30 107.73 2.14
C ASP A 291 -90.91 108.93 3.02
N THR A 292 -91.41 108.94 4.25
CA THR A 292 -90.98 109.84 5.33
C THR A 292 -90.66 109.00 6.56
N LEU A 293 -89.81 109.48 7.47
CA LEU A 293 -89.49 108.74 8.70
C LEU A 293 -90.75 108.37 9.50
N SER A 294 -91.72 109.28 9.58
CA SER A 294 -93.01 109.03 10.23
C SER A 294 -93.87 108.00 9.47
N GLY A 295 -93.83 107.98 8.14
CA GLY A 295 -94.49 106.97 7.32
C GLY A 295 -93.87 105.58 7.46
N ILE A 296 -92.55 105.50 7.59
CA ILE A 296 -91.82 104.25 7.86
C ILE A 296 -92.16 103.77 9.28
N ALA A 297 -92.17 104.65 10.27
CA ALA A 297 -92.60 104.32 11.64
C ALA A 297 -94.05 103.80 11.68
N LEU A 298 -94.95 104.40 10.88
CA LEU A 298 -96.33 103.92 10.75
C LEU A 298 -96.39 102.51 10.19
N LYS A 299 -95.58 102.21 9.18
CA LYS A 299 -95.54 100.89 8.53
C LYS A 299 -95.02 99.80 9.46
N PHE A 300 -93.97 100.08 10.24
CA PHE A 300 -93.32 99.06 11.09
C PHE A 300 -93.86 98.99 12.52
N TYR A 301 -94.29 100.10 13.10
CA TYR A 301 -94.79 100.17 14.48
C TYR A 301 -96.27 100.51 14.60
N GLY A 302 -96.99 100.59 13.47
CA GLY A 302 -98.41 100.93 13.43
C GLY A 302 -98.74 102.37 13.85
N SER A 303 -97.76 103.24 14.07
CA SER A 303 -97.98 104.63 14.49
C SER A 303 -96.87 105.58 14.04
N ALA A 304 -97.28 106.76 13.62
CA ALA A 304 -96.42 107.87 13.19
C ALA A 304 -95.96 108.78 14.35
N ALA A 305 -96.11 108.34 15.60
CA ALA A 305 -95.79 109.12 16.78
C ALA A 305 -94.30 109.53 16.83
N ARG A 306 -94.01 110.66 17.50
CA ARG A 306 -92.69 111.29 17.50
C ARG A 306 -91.59 110.40 18.06
N ASP A 307 -91.85 109.81 19.21
CA ASP A 307 -91.04 108.78 19.85
C ASP A 307 -90.66 107.65 18.88
N LYS A 308 -91.61 107.18 18.07
CA LYS A 308 -91.41 106.05 17.15
C LYS A 308 -90.54 106.39 15.95
N TRP A 309 -90.76 107.52 15.29
CA TRP A 309 -89.92 107.90 14.14
C TRP A 309 -88.56 108.47 14.57
N MET A 310 -88.48 109.06 15.77
CA MET A 310 -87.21 109.50 16.35
C MET A 310 -86.33 108.29 16.72
N ALA A 311 -86.90 107.19 17.20
CA ALA A 311 -86.15 105.97 17.46
C ALA A 311 -85.51 105.39 16.18
N ILE A 312 -86.21 105.42 15.05
CA ILE A 312 -85.63 105.05 13.74
C ILE A 312 -84.50 106.01 13.35
N TYR A 313 -84.68 107.32 13.57
CA TYR A 313 -83.65 108.31 13.29
C TYR A 313 -82.39 108.11 14.13
N GLU A 314 -82.53 107.96 15.45
CA GLU A 314 -81.39 107.79 16.35
C GLU A 314 -80.61 106.51 16.04
N ALA A 315 -81.32 105.42 15.75
CA ALA A 315 -80.69 104.14 15.42
C ALA A 315 -80.00 104.12 14.04
N ASN A 316 -80.32 105.06 13.15
CA ASN A 316 -79.72 105.22 11.82
C ASN A 316 -79.05 106.57 11.62
N LYS A 317 -78.70 107.26 12.71
CA LYS A 317 -78.17 108.63 12.68
C LYS A 317 -76.88 108.74 11.86
N GLU A 318 -76.08 107.68 11.84
CA GLU A 318 -74.86 107.59 11.00
C GLU A 318 -75.17 107.65 9.49
N ILE A 319 -76.34 107.16 9.06
CA ILE A 319 -76.74 107.12 7.64
C ILE A 319 -77.54 108.38 7.25
N ILE A 320 -78.39 108.88 8.15
CA ILE A 320 -79.27 110.03 7.90
C ILE A 320 -78.51 111.37 8.06
N GLY A 321 -77.52 111.43 8.96
CA GLY A 321 -76.78 112.64 9.29
C GLY A 321 -77.54 113.57 10.23
N ALA A 322 -77.07 114.81 10.39
CA ALA A 322 -77.54 115.74 11.42
C ALA A 322 -79.00 116.23 11.22
N ASN A 323 -79.60 116.01 10.04
CA ASN A 323 -80.93 116.49 9.70
C ASN A 323 -81.92 115.32 9.50
N PRO A 324 -82.85 115.08 10.44
CA PRO A 324 -83.78 113.96 10.37
C PRO A 324 -84.71 113.96 9.15
N SER A 325 -85.01 115.12 8.58
CA SER A 325 -85.95 115.22 7.44
C SER A 325 -85.28 114.93 6.09
N LEU A 326 -83.95 114.76 6.04
CA LEU A 326 -83.20 114.64 4.80
C LEU A 326 -82.87 113.18 4.46
N ILE A 327 -83.91 112.37 4.27
CA ILE A 327 -83.75 110.97 3.86
C ILE A 327 -83.67 110.85 2.33
N ARG A 328 -82.80 109.96 1.84
CA ARG A 328 -82.58 109.74 0.39
C ARG A 328 -83.08 108.35 -0.01
N VAL A 329 -83.68 108.30 -1.20
CA VAL A 329 -84.12 107.04 -1.81
C VAL A 329 -82.92 106.10 -1.99
N GLY A 330 -83.10 104.83 -1.63
CA GLY A 330 -82.06 103.80 -1.67
C GLY A 330 -81.24 103.67 -0.38
N GLN A 331 -81.45 104.51 0.63
CA GLN A 331 -80.87 104.29 1.96
C GLN A 331 -81.61 103.15 2.67
N THR A 332 -80.86 102.23 3.28
CA THR A 332 -81.42 101.15 4.11
C THR A 332 -81.34 101.55 5.58
N PHE A 333 -82.49 101.61 6.24
CA PHE A 333 -82.58 101.92 7.67
C PHE A 333 -82.89 100.67 8.47
N LYS A 334 -82.13 100.45 9.54
CA LYS A 334 -82.37 99.43 10.54
C LYS A 334 -83.47 99.90 11.50
N ILE A 335 -84.58 99.18 11.56
CA ILE A 335 -85.73 99.56 12.37
C ILE A 335 -85.59 98.93 13.75
N PRO A 336 -85.32 99.70 14.83
CA PRO A 336 -85.09 99.10 16.15
C PRO A 336 -86.35 98.43 16.69
N LYS A 337 -86.24 97.40 17.51
CA LYS A 337 -87.38 96.85 18.23
C LYS A 337 -87.72 97.79 19.39
N LEU A 338 -88.93 98.33 19.39
CA LEU A 338 -89.46 99.15 20.49
C LEU A 338 -90.15 98.20 21.47
N ASP A 339 -89.73 98.22 22.74
CA ASP A 339 -90.40 97.52 23.84
C ASP A 339 -91.67 98.24 24.30
#